data_AF-A0A381Z937-F1
#
_entry.id   AF-A0A381Z937-F1
#
_cell.length_a   1.000
_cell.length_b   1.000
_cell.length_c   1.000
_cell.angle_alpha   90.00
_cell.angle_beta   90.00
_cell.angle_gamma   90.00
#
_symmetry.space_group_name_H-M   'P 1'
#
loop_
_entity.id
_entity.type
_entity.pdbx_description
1 polymer ?
#
loop_
_entity_poly.entity_id
_entity_poly.type
_entity_poly.pdbx_seq_one_letter_code
_entity_poly.pdbx_strand_id
1 'polypeptide(L)'
;MDKQMNSVITCDLDGKLETYNEGAEKLFGYTQEEIIGKGRVSDFSPGQVVLGHVVNWLDEAVKKGAWEGETVFLHKDGHEMPCHIKITPTKGKNGEHIGYCGVTTPLETKTPDQVRPKISLMTKIF
;
A
#
# COMPACT_ATOMS: atom_id res chain seq x y z
N MET A 1 -21.80 14.18 9.29
CA MET A 1 -20.41 13.84 9.67
C MET A 1 -20.04 12.62 8.86
N ASP A 2 -19.63 12.82 7.60
CA ASP A 2 -19.10 11.73 6.79
C ASP A 2 -17.77 11.32 7.38
N LYS A 3 -17.80 10.24 8.16
CA LYS A 3 -16.59 9.59 8.64
C LYS A 3 -15.91 9.06 7.39
N GLN A 4 -14.92 9.79 6.87
CA GLN A 4 -14.07 9.33 5.78
C GLN A 4 -13.55 7.95 6.17
N MET A 5 -14.11 6.90 5.55
CA MET A 5 -13.72 5.54 5.84
C MET A 5 -12.35 5.33 5.21
N ASN A 6 -11.31 5.29 6.05
CA ASN A 6 -9.98 4.93 5.60
C ASN A 6 -10.03 3.59 4.87
N SER A 7 -9.25 3.49 3.81
CA SER A 7 -9.00 2.22 3.14
C SER A 7 -8.19 1.32 4.07
N VAL A 8 -8.66 0.09 4.27
CA VAL A 8 -7.96 -0.95 5.03
C VAL A 8 -7.87 -2.20 4.16
N ILE A 9 -6.65 -2.66 3.94
CA ILE A 9 -6.34 -3.83 3.13
C ILE A 9 -5.41 -4.73 3.93
N THR A 10 -5.68 -6.04 3.93
CA THR A 10 -4.71 -7.03 4.41
C THR A 10 -4.26 -7.93 3.28
N CYS A 11 -3.02 -8.39 3.36
CA CYS A 11 -2.44 -9.32 2.42
C CYS A 11 -1.54 -10.32 3.12
N ASP A 12 -1.28 -11.44 2.47
CA ASP A 12 -0.28 -12.42 2.90
C ASP A 12 1.16 -11.93 2.66
N LEU A 13 2.15 -12.77 2.96
CA LEU A 13 3.57 -12.47 2.77
C LEU A 13 3.97 -12.26 1.30
N ASP A 14 3.21 -12.81 0.35
CA ASP A 14 3.41 -12.63 -1.09
C ASP A 14 2.65 -11.41 -1.64
N GLY A 15 1.99 -10.66 -0.76
CA GLY A 15 1.22 -9.47 -1.08
C GLY A 15 -0.14 -9.76 -1.70
N LYS A 16 -0.63 -11.01 -1.66
CA LYS A 16 -1.95 -11.39 -2.17
C LYS A 16 -3.04 -10.90 -1.22
N LEU A 17 -4.06 -10.25 -1.76
CA LEU A 17 -5.12 -9.66 -0.93
C LEU A 17 -5.99 -10.72 -0.23
N GLU A 18 -6.21 -10.51 1.07
CA GLU A 18 -7.07 -11.32 1.94
C GLU A 18 -8.32 -10.55 2.39
N THR A 19 -8.18 -9.27 2.73
CA THR A 19 -9.30 -8.40 3.10
C THR A 19 -9.20 -7.05 2.41
N TYR A 20 -10.35 -6.46 2.14
CA TYR A 20 -10.48 -5.22 1.37
C TYR A 20 -11.81 -4.56 1.75
N ASN A 21 -11.76 -3.45 2.50
CA ASN A 21 -12.97 -2.82 3.04
C ASN A 21 -13.64 -1.86 2.04
N GLU A 22 -14.85 -1.39 2.36
CA GLU A 22 -15.58 -0.41 1.54
C GLU A 22 -14.80 0.89 1.32
N GLY A 23 -13.94 1.29 2.27
CA GLY A 23 -13.04 2.44 2.10
C GLY A 23 -12.02 2.21 0.99
N ALA A 24 -11.50 0.99 0.88
CA ALA A 24 -10.59 0.58 -0.19
C ALA A 24 -11.33 0.51 -1.54
N GLU A 25 -12.55 -0.02 -1.58
CA GLU A 25 -13.37 -0.02 -2.80
C GLU A 25 -13.58 1.38 -3.35
N LYS A 26 -13.98 2.32 -2.47
CA LYS A 26 -14.14 3.73 -2.84
C LYS A 26 -12.83 4.38 -3.26
N LEU A 27 -11.72 3.99 -2.63
CA LEU A 27 -10.42 4.61 -2.91
C LEU A 27 -9.78 4.10 -4.20
N PHE A 28 -9.71 2.80 -4.44
CA PHE A 28 -9.02 2.25 -5.63
C PHE A 28 -9.94 1.83 -6.76
N GLY A 29 -11.26 1.80 -6.57
CA GLY A 29 -12.25 1.54 -7.62
C GLY A 29 -12.46 0.07 -7.99
N TYR A 30 -11.83 -0.85 -7.27
CA TYR A 30 -12.06 -2.29 -7.38
C TYR A 30 -13.12 -2.73 -6.37
N THR A 31 -13.97 -3.69 -6.71
CA THR A 31 -14.81 -4.37 -5.72
C THR A 31 -14.02 -5.49 -5.02
N GLN A 32 -14.46 -5.89 -3.83
CA GLN A 32 -13.87 -6.99 -3.09
C GLN A 32 -13.79 -8.28 -3.94
N GLU A 33 -14.83 -8.60 -4.72
CA GLU A 33 -14.90 -9.82 -5.55
C GLU A 33 -13.93 -9.81 -6.73
N GLU A 34 -13.57 -8.61 -7.21
CA GLU A 34 -12.60 -8.44 -8.29
C GLU A 34 -11.18 -8.72 -7.83
N ILE A 35 -10.86 -8.38 -6.57
CA ILE A 35 -9.47 -8.27 -6.12
C ILE A 35 -9.06 -9.30 -5.08
N ILE A 36 -9.96 -9.72 -4.18
CA ILE A 36 -9.62 -10.71 -3.14
C ILE A 36 -9.21 -12.03 -3.78
N GLY A 37 -8.07 -12.55 -3.35
CA GLY A 37 -7.52 -13.81 -3.83
C GLY A 37 -6.99 -13.80 -5.27
N LYS A 38 -7.10 -12.67 -5.99
CA LYS A 38 -6.71 -12.54 -7.41
C LYS A 38 -5.60 -11.50 -7.60
N GLY A 39 -5.73 -10.35 -6.93
CA GLY A 39 -4.79 -9.23 -7.03
C GLY A 39 -3.69 -9.27 -5.98
N ARG A 40 -2.70 -8.40 -6.17
CA ARG A 40 -1.64 -8.10 -5.21
C ARG A 40 -1.64 -6.62 -4.85
N VAL A 41 -1.16 -6.31 -3.64
CA VAL A 41 -1.03 -4.91 -3.19
C VAL A 41 -0.12 -4.07 -4.09
N SER A 42 0.81 -4.70 -4.81
CA SER A 42 1.65 -4.05 -5.82
C SER A 42 0.86 -3.49 -7.01
N ASP A 43 -0.32 -4.03 -7.31
CA ASP A 43 -1.14 -3.62 -8.46
C ASP A 43 -1.72 -2.21 -8.26
N PHE A 44 -1.76 -1.73 -7.02
CA PHE A 44 -2.20 -0.39 -6.67
C PHE A 44 -1.08 0.65 -6.71
N SER A 45 0.14 0.31 -7.12
CA SER A 45 1.29 1.21 -7.07
C SER A 45 2.01 1.30 -8.41
N PRO A 46 2.55 2.47 -8.79
CA PRO A 46 3.41 2.55 -9.96
C PRO A 46 4.60 1.59 -9.83
N GLY A 47 4.94 0.85 -10.90
CA GLY A 47 5.98 -0.18 -10.85
C GLY A 47 7.34 0.32 -10.34
N GLN A 48 7.70 1.58 -10.59
CA GLN A 48 8.92 2.16 -10.06
C GLN A 48 8.89 2.38 -8.54
N VAL A 49 7.72 2.69 -7.96
CA VAL A 49 7.55 2.78 -6.51
C VAL A 49 7.73 1.39 -5.88
N VAL A 50 7.11 0.37 -6.50
CA VAL A 50 7.23 -1.02 -6.06
C VAL A 50 8.69 -1.47 -6.03
N LEU A 51 9.42 -1.29 -7.15
CA LEU A 51 10.80 -1.74 -7.28
C LEU A 51 11.78 -0.95 -6.42
N GLY A 52 11.55 0.35 -6.23
CA GLY A 52 12.51 1.24 -5.54
C GLY A 52 12.34 1.28 -4.02
N HIS A 53 11.15 1.00 -3.51
CA HIS A 53 10.80 1.41 -2.14
C HIS A 53 10.08 0.35 -1.31
N VAL A 54 9.14 -0.41 -1.90
CA VAL A 54 8.22 -1.26 -1.13
C VAL A 54 8.97 -2.28 -0.28
N VAL A 55 10.01 -2.94 -0.80
CA VAL A 55 10.81 -3.91 -0.03
C VAL A 55 11.39 -3.28 1.24
N ASN A 56 11.92 -2.06 1.14
CA ASN A 56 12.49 -1.36 2.30
C ASN A 56 11.42 -0.94 3.30
N TRP A 57 10.25 -0.51 2.82
CA TRP A 57 9.11 -0.16 3.68
C TRP A 57 8.62 -1.37 4.47
N LEU A 58 8.50 -2.53 3.82
CA LEU A 58 8.08 -3.77 4.45
C LEU A 58 9.12 -4.27 5.48
N ASP A 59 10.41 -4.21 5.15
CA ASP A 59 11.50 -4.54 6.08
C ASP A 59 11.50 -3.62 7.31
N GLU A 60 11.33 -2.31 7.10
CA GLU A 60 11.23 -1.36 8.20
C GLU A 60 9.99 -1.61 9.07
N ALA A 61 8.84 -1.91 8.46
CA ALA A 61 7.61 -2.24 9.18
C ALA A 61 7.78 -3.47 10.07
N VAL A 62 8.48 -4.51 9.59
CA VAL A 62 8.78 -5.71 10.37
C VAL A 62 9.73 -5.38 11.53
N LYS A 63 10.77 -4.58 11.30
CA LYS A 63 11.78 -4.23 12.32
C LYS A 63 11.26 -3.29 13.41
N LYS A 64 10.45 -2.30 13.03
CA LYS A 64 9.99 -1.22 13.92
C LYS A 64 8.55 -1.40 14.40
N GLY A 65 7.82 -2.36 13.83
CA GLY A 65 6.40 -2.62 14.11
C GLY A 65 5.43 -1.82 13.24
N ALA A 66 5.91 -0.79 12.55
CA ALA A 66 5.17 -0.07 11.52
C ALA A 66 6.13 0.67 10.59
N TRP A 67 5.68 0.90 9.36
CA TRP A 67 6.24 1.93 8.48
C TRP A 67 5.11 2.86 8.05
N GLU A 68 5.37 4.15 7.99
CA GLU A 68 4.40 5.17 7.58
C GLU A 68 5.07 6.16 6.64
N GLY A 69 4.34 6.60 5.62
CA GLY A 69 4.86 7.55 4.66
C GLY A 69 3.82 7.99 3.64
N GLU A 70 4.19 9.01 2.87
CA GLU A 70 3.41 9.47 1.73
C GLU A 70 3.95 8.83 0.45
N THR A 71 3.04 8.45 -0.43
CA THR A 71 3.36 7.89 -1.75
C THR A 71 2.19 8.10 -2.71
N VAL A 72 2.39 7.70 -3.95
CA VAL A 72 1.38 7.65 -4.99
C VAL A 72 0.85 6.23 -5.13
N PHE A 73 -0.48 6.11 -5.17
CA PHE A 73 -1.19 4.89 -5.57
C PHE A 73 -1.89 5.08 -6.92
N LEU A 74 -2.29 3.98 -7.55
CA LEU A 74 -3.04 3.91 -8.79
C LEU A 74 -4.47 3.48 -8.50
N HIS A 75 -5.42 4.23 -9.04
CA HIS A 75 -6.81 3.82 -9.13
C HIS A 75 -7.01 2.86 -10.31
N LYS A 76 -8.11 2.09 -10.31
CA LYS A 76 -8.46 1.11 -11.36
C LYS A 76 -8.51 1.68 -12.78
N ASP A 77 -8.89 2.94 -12.93
CA ASP A 77 -8.92 3.64 -14.22
C ASP A 77 -7.55 4.19 -14.66
N GLY A 78 -6.51 4.00 -13.84
CA GLY A 78 -5.13 4.40 -14.11
C GLY A 78 -4.72 5.77 -13.61
N HIS A 79 -5.61 6.56 -12.98
CA HIS A 79 -5.19 7.83 -12.40
C HIS A 79 -4.40 7.65 -11.10
N GLU A 80 -3.51 8.60 -10.85
CA GLU A 80 -2.64 8.61 -9.67
C GLU A 80 -3.26 9.37 -8.51
N MET A 81 -3.19 8.77 -7.32
CA MET A 81 -3.74 9.32 -6.09
C MET A 81 -2.62 9.54 -5.07
N PRO A 82 -2.42 10.78 -4.59
CA PRO A 82 -1.50 11.04 -3.50
C PRO A 82 -2.12 10.57 -2.19
N CYS A 83 -1.42 9.72 -1.44
CA CYS A 83 -1.92 9.16 -0.19
C CYS A 83 -0.84 9.07 0.87
N HIS A 84 -1.27 9.10 2.12
CA HIS A 84 -0.50 8.59 3.24
C HIS A 84 -0.85 7.11 3.45
N ILE A 85 0.15 6.27 3.69
CA ILE A 85 0.01 4.85 3.95
C ILE A 85 0.70 4.50 5.25
N LYS A 86 0.01 3.73 6.10
CA LYS A 86 0.58 3.05 7.25
C LYS A 86 0.58 1.55 7.01
N ILE A 87 1.74 0.92 7.11
CA ILE A 87 1.93 -0.53 6.96
C ILE A 87 2.32 -1.11 8.31
N THR A 88 1.61 -2.15 8.73
CA THR A 88 1.92 -2.93 9.94
C THR A 88 2.02 -4.41 9.62
N PRO A 89 3.01 -5.15 10.18
CA PRO A 89 3.07 -6.59 10.02
C PRO A 89 1.92 -7.27 10.78
N THR A 90 1.24 -8.19 10.11
CA THR A 90 0.20 -9.05 10.69
C THR A 90 0.87 -10.27 11.33
N LYS A 91 0.51 -10.56 12.58
CA LYS A 91 1.02 -11.72 13.32
C LYS A 91 -0.05 -12.80 13.44
N GLY A 92 0.34 -14.04 13.22
CA GLY A 92 -0.47 -15.22 13.47
C GLY A 92 -0.60 -15.53 14.97
N LYS A 93 -1.29 -16.62 15.28
CA LYS A 93 -1.63 -16.99 16.66
C LYS A 93 -0.40 -17.28 17.53
N ASN A 94 0.72 -17.69 16.92
CA ASN A 94 1.95 -18.02 17.63
C ASN A 94 3.00 -16.90 17.54
N GLY A 95 2.60 -15.71 17.07
CA GLY A 95 3.47 -14.54 16.93
C GLY A 95 4.31 -14.52 15.65
N GLU A 96 4.14 -15.51 14.77
CA GLU A 96 4.77 -15.58 13.45
C GLU A 96 4.22 -14.48 12.52
N HIS A 97 5.08 -13.92 11.68
CA HIS A 97 4.68 -12.92 10.70
C HIS A 97 4.00 -13.61 9.51
N ILE A 98 2.72 -13.29 9.27
CA ILE A 98 1.87 -13.98 8.26
C ILE A 98 1.46 -13.08 7.09
N GLY A 99 1.78 -11.79 7.14
CA GLY A 99 1.35 -10.84 6.12
C GLY A 99 1.38 -9.41 6.62
N TYR A 100 0.64 -8.52 5.96
CA TYR A 100 0.64 -7.09 6.27
C TYR A 100 -0.78 -6.52 6.30
N CYS A 101 -0.95 -5.45 7.06
CA CYS A 101 -2.13 -4.58 7.04
C CYS A 101 -1.70 -3.18 6.61
N GLY A 102 -2.37 -2.67 5.57
CA GLY A 102 -2.19 -1.33 5.03
C GLY A 102 -3.41 -0.46 5.32
N VAL A 103 -3.19 0.72 5.88
CA VAL A 103 -4.21 1.76 6.07
C VAL A 103 -3.86 2.95 5.20
N THR A 104 -4.68 3.23 4.19
CA THR A 104 -4.45 4.30 3.22
C THR A 104 -5.42 5.45 3.43
N THR A 105 -4.88 6.66 3.47
CA THR A 105 -5.63 7.91 3.61
C THR A 105 -5.28 8.85 2.46
N PRO A 106 -6.27 9.29 1.65
CA PRO A 106 -6.05 10.25 0.57
C PRO A 106 -5.52 11.59 1.09
N LEU A 107 -4.70 12.27 0.30
CA LEU A 107 -4.16 13.59 0.61
C LEU A 107 -4.79 14.63 -0.33
N GLU A 108 -5.79 15.35 0.14
CA GLU A 108 -6.56 16.32 -0.67
C GLU A 108 -5.74 17.56 -1.08
N THR A 109 -4.67 17.88 -0.35
CA THR A 109 -3.89 19.11 -0.53
C THR A 109 -2.56 18.91 -1.26
N LYS A 110 -2.24 17.67 -1.67
CA LYS A 110 -1.00 17.34 -2.36
C LYS A 110 -1.26 16.78 -3.75
N THR A 111 -0.29 16.91 -4.64
CA THR A 111 -0.29 16.28 -5.95
C THR A 111 0.53 14.98 -5.93
N PRO A 112 0.32 14.04 -6.88
CA PRO A 112 1.16 12.85 -7.00
C PRO A 112 2.65 13.15 -7.03
N ASP A 113 3.08 14.19 -7.77
CA ASP A 113 4.48 14.57 -7.87
C ASP A 113 5.10 15.03 -6.54
N GLN A 114 4.32 15.62 -5.64
CA GLN A 114 4.79 16.08 -4.34
C GLN A 114 5.08 14.94 -3.36
N VAL A 115 4.34 13.84 -3.49
CA VAL A 115 4.43 12.69 -2.57
C VAL A 115 5.17 11.50 -3.16
N ARG A 116 5.43 11.51 -4.47
CA ARG A 116 6.16 10.44 -5.14
C ARG A 116 7.55 10.28 -4.51
N PRO A 117 7.89 9.08 -4.03
CA PRO A 117 9.20 8.85 -3.45
C PRO A 117 10.27 8.98 -4.53
N LYS A 118 11.37 9.65 -4.18
CA LYS A 118 12.50 9.86 -5.10
C LYS A 118 13.25 8.53 -5.27
N ILE A 119 13.32 8.07 -6.51
CA ILE A 119 14.13 6.90 -6.85
C ILE A 119 15.59 7.33 -6.84
N SER A 120 16.37 6.81 -5.90
CA SER A 120 17.82 6.91 -5.99
C SER A 120 18.30 5.81 -6.95
N LEU A 121 18.54 6.18 -8.21
CA LEU A 121 19.29 5.37 -9.18
C LEU A 121 20.76 5.30 -8.77
N MET A 122 21.08 4.84 -7.56
CA MET A 122 22.43 4.36 -7.24
C MET A 122 22.55 2.90 -7.70
N THR A 123 22.39 2.68 -9.01
CA THR A 123 22.97 1.50 -9.64
C THR A 123 24.47 1.75 -9.67
N LYS A 124 25.19 1.26 -8.65
CA LYS A 124 26.62 1.00 -8.80
C LYS A 124 26.72 -0.06 -9.90
N ILE A 125 26.99 0.41 -11.11
CA ILE A 125 27.45 -0.42 -12.22
C ILE A 125 28.74 -1.06 -11.71
N PHE A 126 28.70 -2.37 -11.49
CA PHE A 126 29.90 -3.19 -11.31
C PHE A 126 30.53 -3.45 -12.67
#